data_AF-A0A7C2RYN4-F1
#
_entry.id   AF-A0A7C2RYN4-F1
#
_cell.length_a   1.000
_cell.length_b   1.000
_cell.length_c   1.000
_cell.angle_alpha   90.00
_cell.angle_beta   90.00
_cell.angle_gamma   90.00
#
_symmetry.space_group_name_H-M   'P 1'
#
loop_
_entity.id
_entity.type
_entity.pdbx_description
1 polymer ?
#
loop_
_entity_poly.entity_id
_entity_poly.type
_entity_poly.pdbx_seq_one_letter_code
_entity_poly.pdbx_strand_id
1 'polypeptide(L)' 'MRGARKIAEQWLRANMPGSEIKEEYIFPGYYTFHFKTPNGGMQMLSVNAYTEYVLFHIWQGKYLGTVYETEV' A
#
# COMPACT_ATOMS: atom_id res chain seq x y z
N MET A 1 13.90 11.46 11.35
CA MET A 1 12.81 10.54 10.93
C MET A 1 12.71 10.57 9.43
N ARG A 2 12.74 9.43 8.74
CA ARG A 2 12.42 9.38 7.30
C ARG A 2 10.89 9.32 7.20
N GLY A 3 10.26 10.12 6.34
CA GLY A 3 8.81 10.02 6.14
C GLY A 3 8.43 8.63 5.60
N ALA A 4 7.26 8.11 5.97
CA ALA A 4 6.79 6.78 5.58
C ALA A 4 6.89 6.52 4.07
N ARG A 5 6.55 7.52 3.24
CA ARG A 5 6.72 7.45 1.79
C ARG A 5 8.17 7.20 1.36
N LYS A 6 9.12 7.86 2.00
CA LYS A 6 10.56 7.68 1.71
C LYS A 6 11.03 6.28 2.06
N ILE A 7 10.50 5.69 3.14
CA ILE A 7 10.78 4.30 3.53
C ILE A 7 10.20 3.35 2.48
N ALA A 8 8.94 3.55 2.07
CA ALA A 8 8.30 2.78 1.01
C ALA A 8 9.09 2.83 -0.30
N GLU A 9 9.48 4.03 -0.76
CA GLU A 9 10.28 4.19 -1.98
C GLU A 9 11.66 3.53 -1.88
N GLN A 10 12.30 3.55 -0.71
CA GLN A 10 13.56 2.84 -0.48
C GLN A 10 13.37 1.33 -0.56
N TRP A 11 12.32 0.82 0.06
CA TRP A 11 11.98 -0.59 0.01
C TRP A 11 11.68 -1.03 -1.42
N LEU A 12 10.92 -0.24 -2.20
CA LEU A 12 10.63 -0.52 -3.61
C LEU A 12 11.90 -0.54 -4.46
N ARG A 13 12.80 0.44 -4.29
CA ARG A 13 14.08 0.44 -5.02
C ARG A 13 14.93 -0.80 -4.74
N ALA A 14 14.89 -1.33 -3.51
CA ALA A 14 15.67 -2.49 -3.12
C ALA A 14 15.05 -3.83 -3.54
N ASN A 15 13.71 -3.94 -3.47
CA ASN A 15 13.02 -5.23 -3.61
C ASN A 15 12.22 -5.38 -4.91
N MET A 16 11.73 -4.27 -5.47
CA MET A 16 10.85 -4.26 -6.65
C MET A 16 11.21 -3.10 -7.59
N PRO A 17 12.44 -3.09 -8.14
CA PRO A 17 12.95 -1.96 -8.91
C PRO A 17 12.04 -1.62 -10.11
N GLY A 18 11.88 -0.33 -10.36
CA GLY A 18 10.97 0.20 -11.38
C GLY A 18 9.50 0.28 -10.96
N SER A 19 9.16 -0.17 -9.75
CA SER A 19 7.83 0.06 -9.19
C SER A 19 7.63 1.51 -8.77
N GLU A 20 6.39 1.99 -8.90
CA GLU A 20 6.04 3.39 -8.63
C GLU A 20 4.79 3.49 -7.74
N ILE A 21 4.88 4.25 -6.65
CA ILE A 21 3.75 4.54 -5.75
C ILE A 21 2.72 5.37 -6.52
N LYS A 22 1.45 4.94 -6.48
CA LYS A 22 0.33 5.59 -7.15
C LYS A 22 -0.68 6.19 -6.18
N GLU A 23 -0.92 5.52 -5.05
CA GLU A 23 -1.91 5.96 -4.07
C GLU A 23 -1.33 5.81 -2.66
N GLU A 24 -1.80 6.64 -1.74
CA GLU A 24 -1.38 6.67 -0.34
C GLU A 24 -2.62 6.77 0.55
N TYR A 25 -2.68 5.91 1.56
CA TYR A 25 -3.78 5.80 2.50
C TYR A 25 -3.25 5.74 3.92
N ILE A 26 -3.98 6.37 4.84
CA ILE A 26 -3.65 6.37 6.26
C ILE A 26 -4.64 5.46 6.97
N PHE A 27 -4.10 4.48 7.68
CA PHE A 27 -4.83 3.64 8.61
C PHE A 27 -4.25 3.85 10.01
N PRO A 28 -5.02 3.64 11.09
CA PRO A 28 -4.49 3.74 12.44
C PRO A 28 -3.20 2.90 12.61
N GLY A 29 -2.07 3.58 12.85
CA GLY A 29 -0.75 2.97 13.02
C GLY A 29 0.01 2.62 11.73
N TYR A 30 -0.54 2.87 10.54
CA TYR A 30 0.08 2.51 9.27
C TYR A 30 -0.15 3.53 8.16
N TYR A 31 0.89 3.72 7.34
CA TYR A 31 0.77 4.37 6.03
C TYR A 31 0.82 3.29 4.95
N THR A 32 -0.27 3.12 4.21
CA THR A 32 -0.39 2.13 3.14
C THR A 32 -0.20 2.79 1.78
N PHE A 33 0.65 2.21 0.95
CA PHE A 33 0.99 2.69 -0.38
C PHE A 33 0.60 1.64 -1.40
N HIS A 34 -0.28 2.00 -2.32
CA HIS A 34 -0.49 1.20 -3.52
C HIS A 34 0.54 1.60 -4.56
N PHE A 35 1.12 0.62 -5.24
CA PHE A 35 2.12 0.87 -6.26
C PHE A 35 1.91 -0.03 -7.46
N LYS A 36 2.37 0.46 -8.62
CA LYS A 36 2.33 -0.26 -9.88
C LYS A 36 3.72 -0.84 -10.17
N THR A 37 3.77 -2.12 -10.52
CA THR A 37 4.99 -2.81 -10.95
C THR A 37 5.30 -2.53 -12.43
N PRO A 38 6.54 -2.76 -12.91
CA PRO A 38 6.90 -2.50 -14.30
C PRO A 38 6.05 -3.26 -15.34
N ASN A 39 5.59 -4.47 -15.01
CA ASN A 39 4.69 -5.27 -15.85
C ASN A 39 3.20 -4.85 -15.75
N GLY A 40 2.90 -3.80 -14.98
CA GLY A 40 1.58 -3.21 -14.89
C GLY A 40 0.68 -3.72 -13.77
N GLY A 41 1.14 -4.69 -12.97
CA GLY A 41 0.42 -5.19 -11.80
C GLY A 41 0.31 -4.15 -10.68
N MET A 42 -0.81 -4.15 -9.96
CA MET A 42 -0.95 -3.38 -8.73
C MET A 42 -0.59 -4.25 -7.53
N GLN A 43 0.17 -3.68 -6.60
CA GLN A 43 0.53 -4.26 -5.32
C GLN A 43 0.43 -3.21 -4.22
N MET A 44 0.57 -3.61 -2.97
CA MET A 44 0.58 -2.68 -1.86
C MET A 44 1.63 -3.01 -0.80
N LEU A 45 2.04 -1.99 -0.06
CA LEU A 45 2.83 -2.16 1.15
C LEU A 45 2.39 -1.15 2.20
N SER A 46 2.53 -1.51 3.47
CA SER A 46 2.28 -0.61 4.59
C SER A 46 3.56 -0.37 5.38
N VAL A 47 3.77 0.86 5.81
CA VAL A 47 4.83 1.26 6.73
C VAL A 47 4.22 1.49 8.10
N ASN A 48 4.69 0.78 9.12
CA ASN A 48 4.27 1.00 10.49
C ASN A 48 4.72 2.39 10.95
N ALA A 49 3.79 3.20 11.47
CA ALA A 49 4.04 4.59 11.83
C ALA A 49 4.98 4.75 13.05
N TYR A 50 5.15 3.71 13.86
CA TYR A 50 5.94 3.74 15.10
C TYR A 50 7.27 3.01 14.96
N THR A 51 7.31 1.91 14.20
CA THR A 51 8.48 1.04 14.09
C THR A 51 9.19 1.12 12.74
N GLU A 52 8.63 1.84 11.77
CA GLU A 52 9.12 1.92 10.38
C GLU A 52 9.16 0.57 9.63
N TYR A 53 8.60 -0.50 10.22
CA TYR A 53 8.53 -1.82 9.59
C TYR A 53 7.67 -1.81 8.32
N VAL A 54 8.14 -2.48 7.27
CA VAL A 54 7.44 -2.59 5.98
C VAL A 54 6.72 -3.92 5.86
N LEU A 55 5.40 -3.87 5.72
CA LEU A 55 4.54 -5.00 5.42
C LEU A 55 4.14 -4.98 3.94
N PHE A 56 4.80 -5.77 3.10
CA PHE A 56 4.38 -6.01 1.72
C PHE A 56 3.19 -6.98 1.69
N HIS A 57 2.16 -6.68 0.91
CA HIS A 57 0.97 -7.52 0.79
C HIS A 57 0.24 -7.29 -0.55
N ILE A 58 -0.62 -8.25 -0.91
CA ILE A 58 -1.33 -8.22 -2.19
C ILE A 58 -2.34 -7.09 -2.27
N TRP A 59 -2.47 -6.48 -3.46
CA TRP A 59 -3.52 -5.50 -3.71
C TRP A 59 -4.89 -6.19 -3.83
N GLN A 60 -5.84 -5.79 -2.99
CA GLN A 60 -7.17 -6.41 -2.86
C GLN A 60 -8.22 -5.83 -3.82
N GLY A 61 -7.83 -4.93 -4.72
CA GLY A 61 -8.76 -4.22 -5.58
C GLY A 61 -9.33 -2.96 -4.94
N LYS A 62 -10.21 -2.28 -5.69
CA LYS A 62 -10.96 -1.14 -5.17
C LYS A 62 -12.15 -1.65 -4.35
N TYR A 63 -12.42 -1.00 -3.23
CA TYR A 63 -13.65 -1.20 -2.50
C TYR A 63 -14.85 -0.82 -3.38
N LEU A 64 -15.77 -1.77 -3.58
CA LEU A 64 -16.93 -1.60 -4.47
C LEU A 64 -18.18 -1.12 -3.75
N GLY A 65 -18.18 -1.11 -2.42
CA GLY A 65 -19.33 -0.77 -1.59
C GLY A 65 -19.73 -1.90 -0.64
N THR A 66 -20.60 -1.56 0.31
CA THR A 66 -21.25 -2.52 1.20
C THR A 66 -22.51 -3.02 0.53
N VAL A 67 -22.72 -4.34 0.54
CA VAL A 67 -23.99 -4.95 0.15
C VAL A 67 -24.88 -4.98 1.39
N TYR A 68 -26.07 -4.40 1.29
CA TYR A 68 -27.11 -4.51 2.31
C TYR A 68 -28.09 -5.61 1.88
N GLU A 69 -28.41 -6.53 2.78
CA GLU A 69 -29.50 -7.48 2.58
C GLU A 69 -30.82 -6.73 2.85
N THR A 70 -31.70 -6.66 1.86
CA THR A 70 -33.07 -6.20 2.08
C THR A 70 -33.88 -7.38 2.59
N GLU A 71 -34.36 -7.29 3.83
CA GLU A 71 -35.41 -8.19 4.34
C GLU A 71 -36.61 -8.10 3.38
N VAL A 72 -37.02 -9.25 2.83
CA VAL A 72 -38.15 -9.41 1.91
C VAL A 72 -39.41 -9.74 2.69
#